data_AF-A0A2A3LZL2-F1
#
_entry.id   AF-A0A2A3LZL2-F1
#
_cell.length_a   1.000
_cell.length_b   1.000
_cell.length_c   1.000
_cell.angle_alpha   90.00
_cell.angle_beta   90.00
_cell.angle_gamma   90.00
#
_symmetry.space_group_name_H-M   'P 1'
#
loop_
_entity.id
_entity.type
_entity.pdbx_description
1 polymer ?
#
loop_
_entity_poly.entity_id
_entity_poly.type
_entity_poly.pdbx_seq_one_letter_code
_entity_poly.pdbx_strand_id
1 'polypeptide(L)'
;MFIGMPTHFWVLPVAGLIAWFGLKWAEQSGSRASTLRIVTYLLLIALAVLPNGFYALFPPSSDMPELLLNREPLPNYEGRFYLDAFYVFSGWALSKVAKLKFN
;
A
#
# COMPACT_ATOMS: atom_id res chain seq x y z
N MET A 1 -8.52 21.11 9.30
CA MET A 1 -9.22 20.15 10.18
C MET A 1 -8.42 18.84 10.14
N PHE A 2 -7.78 18.44 11.24
CA PHE A 2 -6.69 17.43 11.27
C PHE A 2 -7.03 16.25 12.21
N ILE A 3 -8.31 15.83 12.24
CA ILE A 3 -8.77 14.62 12.96
C ILE A 3 -9.78 13.88 12.06
N GLY A 4 -9.37 13.58 10.84
CA GLY A 4 -9.89 12.42 10.10
C GLY A 4 -8.79 11.38 10.16
N MET A 5 -9.12 10.10 10.37
CA MET A 5 -8.14 9.03 10.15
C MET A 5 -7.43 9.31 8.82
N PRO A 6 -6.07 9.24 8.74
CA PRO A 6 -5.38 9.42 7.47
C PRO A 6 -6.07 8.52 6.47
N THR A 7 -6.58 9.08 5.37
CA THR A 7 -7.46 8.38 4.41
C THR A 7 -6.79 7.12 3.83
N HIS A 8 -5.48 6.98 4.04
CA HIS A 8 -4.60 5.92 3.59
C HIS A 8 -4.15 4.97 4.71
N PHE A 9 -4.61 5.14 5.95
CA PHE A 9 -4.22 4.26 7.07
C PHE A 9 -4.59 2.80 6.82
N TRP A 10 -5.62 2.53 6.01
CA TRP A 10 -6.02 1.18 5.61
C TRP A 10 -4.93 0.41 4.84
N VAL A 11 -3.98 1.11 4.20
CA VAL A 11 -2.86 0.48 3.47
C VAL A 11 -1.98 -0.35 4.41
N LEU A 12 -1.81 0.11 5.66
CA LEU A 12 -0.98 -0.57 6.66
C LEU A 12 -1.50 -1.96 7.04
N PRO A 13 -2.76 -2.15 7.51
CA PRO A 13 -3.27 -3.47 7.84
C PRO A 13 -3.35 -4.38 6.61
N VAL A 14 -3.69 -3.85 5.43
CA VAL A 14 -3.72 -4.64 4.19
C VAL A 14 -2.33 -5.15 3.83
N ALA A 15 -1.30 -4.30 3.87
CA ALA A 15 0.09 -4.69 3.64
C ALA A 15 0.55 -5.75 4.65
N GLY A 16 0.18 -5.59 5.92
CA GLY A 16 0.45 -6.57 6.98
C GLY A 16 -0.15 -7.95 6.69
N LEU A 17 -1.41 -8.01 6.26
CA LEU A 17 -2.09 -9.26 5.91
C LEU A 17 -1.46 -9.93 4.68
N ILE A 18 -1.18 -9.16 3.63
CA ILE A 18 -0.52 -9.67 2.41
C ILE A 18 0.83 -10.27 2.76
N ALA A 19 1.65 -9.54 3.53
CA ALA A 19 2.98 -9.99 3.92
C ALA A 19 2.92 -11.22 4.84
N TRP A 20 1.99 -11.24 5.81
CA TRP A 20 1.81 -12.36 6.74
C TRP A 20 1.45 -13.66 6.01
N PHE A 21 0.35 -13.66 5.26
CA PHE A 21 -0.15 -14.86 4.60
C PHE A 21 0.74 -15.27 3.42
N GLY A 22 1.17 -14.30 2.61
CA GLY A 22 1.99 -14.57 1.44
C GLY A 22 3.32 -15.23 1.78
N LEU A 23 4.01 -14.74 2.82
CA LEU A 23 5.27 -15.32 3.27
C LEU A 23 5.07 -16.64 4.02
N LYS A 24 4.03 -16.76 4.84
CA LYS A 24 3.72 -18.02 5.55
C LYS A 24 3.40 -19.15 4.58
N TRP A 25 2.59 -18.89 3.55
CA TRP A 25 2.29 -19.88 2.52
C TRP A 25 3.51 -20.22 1.67
N ALA A 26 4.36 -19.23 1.36
CA ALA A 26 5.61 -19.50 0.64
C ALA A 26 6.51 -20.49 1.39
N GLU A 27 6.60 -20.39 2.71
CA GLU A 27 7.42 -21.29 3.53
C GLU A 27 6.86 -22.72 3.57
N GLN A 28 5.53 -22.88 3.52
CA GLN A 28 4.87 -24.19 3.54
C GLN A 28 4.89 -24.92 2.20
N SER A 29 5.10 -24.20 1.09
CA SER A 29 4.82 -24.72 -0.27
C SER A 29 6.03 -25.35 -0.98
N GLY A 30 7.18 -25.52 -0.32
CA GLY A 30 8.36 -26.24 -0.83
C GLY A 30 8.78 -25.83 -2.25
N SER A 31 8.26 -26.51 -3.26
CA SER A 31 8.48 -26.24 -4.69
C SER A 31 7.94 -24.89 -5.20
N ARG A 32 6.88 -24.34 -4.57
CA ARG A 32 6.26 -23.06 -5.01
C ARG A 32 6.69 -21.85 -4.18
N ALA A 33 7.62 -22.03 -3.25
CA ALA A 33 8.06 -20.99 -2.32
C ALA A 33 8.54 -19.72 -3.03
N SER A 34 9.32 -19.87 -4.11
CA SER A 34 9.84 -18.75 -4.89
C SER A 34 8.72 -17.95 -5.56
N THR A 35 7.81 -18.64 -6.27
CA THR A 35 6.67 -18.01 -6.96
C THR A 35 5.77 -17.26 -5.98
N LEU A 36 5.46 -17.86 -4.82
CA LEU A 36 4.62 -17.21 -3.81
C LEU A 36 5.28 -15.96 -3.22
N ARG A 37 6.60 -15.97 -3.00
CA ARG A 37 7.34 -14.77 -2.58
C ARG A 37 7.28 -13.67 -3.62
N ILE A 38 7.52 -14.02 -4.90
CA ILE A 38 7.45 -13.06 -6.00
C ILE A 38 6.07 -12.42 -6.07
N VAL A 39 5.01 -13.22 -6.06
CA VAL A 39 3.62 -12.72 -6.08
C VAL A 39 3.33 -11.84 -4.88
N THR A 40 3.77 -12.24 -3.68
CA THR A 40 3.59 -11.43 -2.46
C THR A 40 4.26 -10.07 -2.58
N TYR A 41 5.50 -10.01 -3.07
CA TYR A 41 6.21 -8.74 -3.24
C TYR A 41 5.62 -7.89 -4.36
N LEU A 42 5.15 -8.49 -5.45
CA LEU A 42 4.44 -7.76 -6.51
C LEU A 42 3.14 -7.14 -5.97
N LEU A 43 2.39 -7.85 -5.13
CA LEU A 43 1.19 -7.32 -4.49
C LEU A 43 1.50 -6.15 -3.56
N LEU A 44 2.59 -6.23 -2.79
CA LEU A 44 3.03 -5.13 -1.92
C LEU A 44 3.44 -3.90 -2.75
N ILE A 45 4.20 -4.10 -3.84
CA ILE A 45 4.57 -3.01 -4.76
C ILE A 45 3.34 -2.39 -5.40
N ALA A 46 2.41 -3.21 -5.89
CA ALA A 46 1.16 -2.73 -6.47
C ALA A 46 0.35 -1.92 -5.45
N LEU A 47 0.29 -2.36 -4.19
CA LEU A 47 -0.40 -1.63 -3.12
C LEU A 47 0.28 -0.29 -2.78
N ALA A 48 1.60 -0.20 -2.89
CA ALA A 48 2.33 1.05 -2.66
C ALA A 48 2.17 2.06 -3.81
N VAL A 49 1.98 1.56 -5.04
CA VAL A 49 2.01 2.40 -6.25
C VAL A 49 0.62 2.70 -6.81
N LEU A 50 -0.31 1.75 -6.82
CA LEU A 50 -1.61 1.94 -7.47
C LEU A 50 -2.48 3.05 -6.84
N PRO A 51 -2.56 3.23 -5.51
CA PRO A 51 -3.53 4.17 -4.94
C PRO A 51 -3.23 5.62 -5.29
N ASN A 52 -1.95 6.02 -5.31
CA ASN A 52 -1.54 7.41 -5.56
C ASN A 52 -0.42 7.58 -6.58
N GLY A 53 0.33 6.54 -6.92
CA GLY A 53 1.44 6.63 -7.87
C GLY A 53 0.99 6.99 -9.29
N PHE A 54 -0.20 6.54 -9.72
CA PHE A 54 -0.76 6.97 -11.00
C PHE A 54 -1.06 8.47 -11.02
N TYR A 55 -1.72 8.99 -9.98
CA TYR A 55 -2.03 10.42 -9.86
C TYR A 55 -0.82 11.28 -9.51
N ALA A 56 0.27 10.70 -8.98
CA ALA A 56 1.53 11.40 -8.78
C ALA A 56 2.29 11.58 -10.11
N LEU A 57 2.27 10.57 -10.99
CA LEU A 57 2.92 10.63 -12.31
C LEU A 57 2.07 11.39 -13.35
N PHE A 58 0.75 11.25 -13.25
CA PHE A 58 -0.23 11.91 -14.11
C PHE A 58 -1.19 12.73 -13.23
N PRO A 59 -0.75 13.90 -12.75
CA PRO A 59 -1.59 14.76 -11.93
C PRO A 59 -2.86 15.12 -12.73
N PRO A 60 -4.06 15.01 -12.12
CA PRO A 60 -5.29 15.36 -12.80
C PRO A 60 -5.26 16.84 -13.19
N SER A 61 -5.49 17.13 -14.46
CA SER A 61 -5.48 18.50 -14.99
C SER A 61 -6.73 19.26 -14.53
N SER A 62 -6.63 20.59 -14.46
CA SER A 62 -7.73 21.50 -14.11
C SER A 62 -8.98 21.37 -15.00
N ASP A 63 -8.86 20.66 -16.13
CA ASP A 63 -9.95 20.41 -17.08
C ASP A 63 -10.77 19.15 -16.74
N MET A 64 -10.40 18.39 -15.71
CA MET A 64 -11.17 17.22 -15.29
C MET A 64 -12.49 17.64 -14.60
N PRO A 65 -13.65 17.10 -15.03
CA PRO A 65 -14.97 17.50 -14.55
C PRO A 65 -15.17 17.28 -13.05
N GLU A 66 -14.42 16.34 -12.44
CA GLU A 66 -14.47 16.04 -11.00
C GLU A 66 -13.90 17.19 -10.14
N LEU A 67 -12.92 17.94 -10.65
CA LEU A 67 -12.32 19.09 -9.96
C LEU A 67 -13.20 20.35 -10.12
N LEU A 68 -13.86 20.49 -11.27
CA LEU A 68 -14.81 21.57 -11.53
C LEU A 68 -16.06 21.44 -10.64
N LEU A 69 -16.46 20.23 -10.27
CA LEU A 69 -17.65 19.97 -9.45
C LEU A 69 -17.50 20.43 -7.99
N ASN A 70 -16.29 20.30 -7.41
CA ASN A 70 -16.09 20.44 -5.96
C ASN A 70 -15.26 21.65 -5.52
N ARG A 71 -14.61 22.40 -6.42
CA ARG A 71 -13.72 23.55 -6.09
C ARG A 71 -12.70 23.27 -4.97
N GLU A 72 -12.38 22.01 -4.70
CA GLU A 72 -11.41 21.65 -3.67
C GLU A 72 -9.99 21.69 -4.24
N PRO A 73 -9.00 22.14 -3.45
CA PRO A 73 -7.61 22.07 -3.88
C PRO A 73 -7.20 20.62 -4.16
N LEU A 74 -6.47 20.41 -5.25
CA LEU A 74 -5.89 19.10 -5.60
C LEU A 74 -5.14 18.53 -4.39
N PRO A 75 -5.44 17.29 -3.98
CA PRO A 75 -4.72 16.68 -2.88
C PRO A 75 -3.25 16.46 -3.26
N ASN A 76 -2.36 16.53 -2.26
CA ASN A 76 -0.94 16.25 -2.45
C ASN A 76 -0.71 14.75 -2.74
N TYR A 77 -0.81 14.35 -4.00
CA TYR A 77 -0.64 12.97 -4.46
C TYR A 77 0.77 12.44 -4.23
N GLU A 78 1.80 13.29 -4.33
CA GLU A 78 3.18 12.91 -4.00
C GLU A 78 3.30 12.52 -2.53
N GLY A 79 2.81 13.39 -1.64
CA GLY A 79 2.80 13.12 -0.19
C GLY A 79 2.01 11.87 0.17
N ARG A 80 0.88 11.62 -0.52
CA ARG A 80 0.08 10.41 -0.33
C ARG A 80 0.79 9.16 -0.83
N PHE A 81 1.50 9.24 -1.96
CA PHE A 81 2.32 8.13 -2.46
C PHE A 81 3.46 7.76 -1.50
N TYR A 82 4.17 8.75 -0.94
CA TYR A 82 5.17 8.48 0.10
C TYR A 82 4.57 7.78 1.33
N LEU A 83 3.36 8.20 1.71
CA LEU A 83 2.66 7.67 2.86
C LEU A 83 2.16 6.23 2.63
N ASP A 84 1.70 5.91 1.42
CA ASP A 84 1.39 4.53 1.02
C ASP A 84 2.64 3.66 1.05
N ALA A 85 3.76 4.11 0.48
CA ALA A 85 5.03 3.38 0.50
C ALA A 85 5.51 3.12 1.93
N PHE A 86 5.41 4.13 2.80
CA PHE A 86 5.72 4.00 4.22
C PHE A 86 4.81 2.99 4.93
N TYR A 87 3.50 3.01 4.68
CA TYR A 87 2.56 2.07 5.28
C TYR A 87 2.73 0.65 4.77
N VAL A 88 3.03 0.46 3.48
CA VAL A 88 3.33 -0.86 2.92
C VAL A 88 4.60 -1.43 3.55
N PHE A 89 5.67 -0.63 3.64
CA PHE A 89 6.91 -1.05 4.30
C PHE A 89 6.67 -1.38 5.78
N SER A 90 5.94 -0.52 6.48
CA SER A 90 5.62 -0.71 7.90
C SER A 90 4.77 -1.97 8.12
N GLY A 91 3.74 -2.21 7.29
CA GLY A 91 2.92 -3.42 7.36
C GLY A 91 3.73 -4.69 7.09
N TRP A 92 4.63 -4.65 6.11
CA TRP A 92 5.57 -5.75 5.87
C TRP A 92 6.50 -5.98 7.07
N ALA A 93 7.10 -4.93 7.64
CA ALA A 93 7.98 -5.03 8.80
C ALA A 93 7.25 -5.56 10.04
N LEU A 94 6.02 -5.06 10.30
CA LEU A 94 5.17 -5.53 11.38
C LEU A 94 4.83 -7.02 11.23
N SER A 95 4.59 -7.50 10.01
CA SER A 95 4.33 -8.93 9.78
C SER A 95 5.53 -9.81 10.19
N LYS A 96 6.77 -9.33 9.96
CA LYS A 96 8.00 -10.01 10.40
C LYS A 96 8.11 -10.03 11.92
N VAL A 97 7.87 -8.90 12.59
CA VAL A 97 7.91 -8.81 14.05
C VAL A 97 6.83 -9.68 14.69
N ALA A 98 5.60 -9.63 14.16
CA ALA A 98 4.52 -10.50 14.61
C ALA A 98 4.91 -11.97 14.44
N LYS A 99 5.63 -12.31 13.36
CA LYS A 99 6.02 -13.70 13.11
C LYS A 99 7.02 -14.16 14.16
N LEU A 100 7.97 -13.31 14.53
CA LEU A 100 8.94 -13.61 15.60
C LEU A 100 8.27 -13.76 16.98
N LYS A 101 7.14 -13.06 17.23
CA LYS A 101 6.45 -13.09 18.52
C LYS A 101 5.46 -14.26 18.68
N PHE A 102 4.84 -14.70 17.60
CA PHE A 102 3.72 -15.67 17.61
C PHE A 102 4.05 -17.02 16.96
N ASN A 103 5.32 -17.28 16.64
CA ASN A 103 5.82 -18.52 16.06
C ASN A 103 6.77 -19.22 17.02
#